data_AF-A0A1G6G541-F1
#
_entry.id   AF-A0A1G6G541-F1
#
_cell.length_a   1.000
_cell.length_b   1.000
_cell.length_c   1.000
_cell.angle_alpha   90.00
_cell.angle_beta   90.00
_cell.angle_gamma   90.00
#
_symmetry.space_group_name_H-M   'P 1'
#
loop_
_entity.id
_entity.type
_entity.pdbx_description
1 polymer ?
#
loop_
_entity_poly.entity_id
_entity_poly.type
_entity_poly.pdbx_seq_one_letter_code
_entity_poly.pdbx_strand_id
1 'polypeptide(L)' 'MKSLSFRKDLIGVQEELLRFAYKLTANREEANDLLQETSLKALDNEEKYVPDTNFKG' A
#
# COMPACT_ATOMS: atom_id res chain seq x y z
N MET A 1 10.72 -3.18 -16.41
CA MET A 1 11.54 -2.62 -15.30
C MET A 1 10.74 -1.72 -14.37
N LYS A 2 9.91 -0.77 -14.85
CA LYS A 2 9.09 0.11 -13.98
C LYS A 2 8.16 -0.63 -12.99
N SER A 3 7.45 -1.66 -13.44
CA SER A 3 6.50 -2.39 -12.58
C SER A 3 7.16 -3.15 -11.42
N LEU A 4 8.40 -3.60 -11.63
CA LEU A 4 9.20 -4.23 -10.59
C LEU A 4 9.60 -3.24 -9.47
N SER A 5 9.69 -1.94 -9.76
CA SER A 5 9.93 -0.92 -8.73
C SER A 5 8.68 -0.71 -7.90
N PHE A 6 7.54 -0.42 -8.55
CA PHE A 6 6.27 -0.13 -7.87
C PHE A 6 5.90 -1.21 -6.86
N ARG A 7 5.98 -2.49 -7.26
CA ARG A 7 5.64 -3.61 -6.37
C ARG A 7 6.62 -3.76 -5.21
N LYS A 8 7.92 -3.51 -5.43
CA LYS A 8 8.92 -3.51 -4.35
C LYS A 8 8.65 -2.38 -3.36
N ASP A 9 8.33 -1.19 -3.87
CA ASP A 9 7.99 -0.03 -3.06
C ASP A 9 6.70 -0.29 -2.26
N LEU A 10 5.68 -0.90 -2.89
CA LEU A 10 4.43 -1.31 -2.23
C LEU A 10 4.65 -2.31 -1.10
N ILE A 11 5.52 -3.31 -1.31
CA ILE A 11 5.92 -4.26 -0.26
C ILE A 11 6.64 -3.55 0.87
N GLY A 12 7.55 -2.62 0.54
CA GLY A 12 8.34 -1.86 1.50
C GLY A 12 7.52 -0.98 2.45
N VAL A 13 6.29 -0.62 2.08
CA VAL A 13 5.40 0.20 2.92
C VAL A 13 4.33 -0.58 3.69
N GLN A 14 4.21 -1.91 3.49
CA GLN A 14 3.13 -2.70 4.09
C GLN A 14 3.10 -2.64 5.62
N GLU A 15 4.27 -2.67 6.29
CA GLU A 15 4.32 -2.61 7.76
C GLU A 15 3.80 -1.26 8.29
N GLU A 16 4.17 -0.17 7.63
CA GLU A 16 3.72 1.17 8.00
C GLU A 16 2.22 1.34 7.73
N LEU A 17 1.75 0.90 6.56
CA LEU A 17 0.32 0.90 6.22
C LEU A 17 -0.49 0.05 7.20
N LEU A 18 0.04 -1.10 7.63
CA LEU A 18 -0.62 -1.93 8.64
C LEU A 18 -0.76 -1.17 9.96
N ARG A 19 0.30 -0.48 10.42
CA ARG A 19 0.23 0.35 11.64
C ARG A 19 -0.80 1.47 11.52
N PHE A 20 -0.95 2.08 10.35
CA PHE A 20 -2.01 3.06 10.10
C PHE A 20 -3.40 2.41 10.10
N ALA A 21 -3.56 1.27 9.44
CA ALA A 21 -4.82 0.53 9.42
C ALA A 21 -5.26 0.17 10.84
N TYR A 22 -4.35 -0.30 11.69
CA TYR A 22 -4.62 -0.54 13.12
C TYR A 22 -5.09 0.70 13.88
N LYS A 23 -4.51 1.87 13.60
CA LYS A 23 -4.96 3.13 14.23
C LYS A 23 -6.38 3.51 13.80
N LEU A 24 -6.79 3.12 12.60
CA LEU A 24 -8.11 3.43 12.05
C LEU A 24 -9.19 2.44 12.50
N THR A 25 -8.86 1.15 12.58
CA THR A 25 -9.84 0.09 12.86
C THR A 25 -9.87 -0.33 14.32
N ALA A 26 -8.78 -0.11 15.07
CA ALA A 26 -8.56 -0.67 16.41
C ALA A 26 -8.76 -2.21 16.50
N ASN A 27 -8.74 -2.89 15.36
CA ASN A 27 -8.98 -4.33 15.21
C ASN A 27 -7.97 -4.90 14.21
N ARG A 28 -7.30 -6.00 14.61
CA ARG A 28 -6.32 -6.70 13.79
C ARG A 28 -6.88 -7.23 12.48
N GLU A 29 -8.02 -7.90 12.53
CA GLU A 29 -8.60 -8.52 11.34
C GLU A 29 -9.00 -7.44 10.34
N GLU A 30 -9.77 -6.45 10.80
CA GLU A 30 -10.17 -5.30 9.98
C GLU A 30 -8.97 -4.50 9.45
N ALA A 31 -7.88 -4.37 10.22
CA ALA A 31 -6.67 -3.70 9.76
C ALA A 31 -5.97 -4.48 8.62
N ASN A 32 -5.97 -5.81 8.68
CA ASN A 32 -5.43 -6.64 7.60
C ASN A 32 -6.33 -6.59 6.37
N ASP A 33 -7.64 -6.56 6.53
CA ASP A 33 -8.58 -6.43 5.41
C ASP A 33 -8.43 -5.07 4.72
N LEU A 34 -8.38 -3.98 5.49
CA LEU A 34 -8.14 -2.64 4.97
C LEU A 34 -6.79 -2.55 4.24
N LEU A 35 -5.72 -3.14 4.78
CA LEU A 35 -4.41 -3.19 4.13
C LEU A 35 -4.47 -3.94 2.81
N GLN A 36 -5.15 -5.09 2.77
CA GLN A 36 -5.29 -5.90 1.56
C GLN A 36 -6.07 -5.16 0.48
N GLU A 37 -7.22 -4.58 0.80
CA GLU A 37 -8.02 -3.80 -0.14
C GLU A 37 -7.24 -2.59 -0.69
N THR A 38 -6.52 -1.89 0.18
CA THR A 38 -5.69 -0.74 -0.21
C THR A 38 -4.57 -1.16 -1.15
N SER A 39 -3.91 -2.28 -0.85
CA SER A 39 -2.83 -2.82 -1.69
C SER A 39 -3.36 -3.29 -3.06
N LEU A 40 -4.54 -3.90 -3.11
CA LEU A 40 -5.18 -4.28 -4.37
C LEU A 40 -5.52 -3.04 -5.21
N LYS A 41 -6.12 -2.01 -4.60
CA LYS A 41 -6.40 -0.74 -5.30
C LYS A 41 -5.12 -0.07 -5.82
N ALA A 42 -4.03 -0.13 -5.06
CA ALA A 42 -2.74 0.42 -5.51
C ALA A 42 -2.21 -0.33 -6.74
N LEU A 43 -2.29 -1.67 -6.75
CA LEU A 43 -1.89 -2.50 -7.88
C LEU A 43 -2.77 -2.26 -9.12
N ASP A 44 -4.09 -2.16 -8.95
CA ASP A 44 -5.03 -1.87 -10.04
C ASP A 44 -4.81 -0.50 -10.67
N ASN A 45 -4.19 0.44 -9.94
CA ASN A 45 -3.87 1.79 -10.39
C ASN A 45 -2.38 2.00 -10.62
N GLU A 46 -1.57 0.92 -10.67
CA GLU A 46 -0.10 0.97 -10.84
C GLU A 46 0.30 1.81 -12.07
N GLU A 47 -0.46 1.71 -13.15
CA GLU A 47 -0.23 2.45 -14.40
C GLU A 47 -0.40 3.98 -14.29
N LYS A 48 -1.13 4.45 -13.28
CA LYS A 48 -1.35 5.87 -13.00
C LYS A 48 -0.24 6.48 -12.15
N TYR A 49 0.64 5.65 -11.60
CA TYR A 49 1.74 6.11 -10.77
C TYR A 49 2.82 6.79 -11.61
N VAL A 50 3.18 8.01 -11.23
CA VAL A 50 4.29 8.76 -11.83
C VAL A 50 5.53 8.52 -10.97
N PRO A 51 6.60 7.89 -11.51
CA PRO A 51 7.86 7.72 -10.80
C PRO A 51 8.44 9.07 -10.32
N ASP A 52 9.30 9.03 -9.30
CA ASP A 52 9.88 10.22 -8.65
C ASP A 52 8.88 11.11 -7.89
N THR A 53 7.67 10.60 -7.66
CA THR A 53 6.75 11.13 -6.65
C THR A 53 6.93 10.39 -5.33
N ASN A 54 6.52 11.00 -4.22
CA ASN A 54 6.57 10.33 -2.91
C ASN A 54 5.58 9.16 -2.91
N PHE A 55 6.10 7.93 -2.87
CA PHE A 55 5.27 6.72 -2.83
C PHE A 55 4.35 6.66 -1.60
N LYS A 56 4.73 7.31 -0.50
CA LYS A 56 4.00 7.31 0.77
C LYS A 56 2.97 8.44 0.89
N GLY A 57 2.94 9.40 -0.05
CA GLY A 57 2.20 10.66 0.06
C GLY A 57 3.07 11.80 0.55
#